data_AF-A0A4R2CNL2-F1
#
_entry.id   AF-A0A4R2CNL2-F1
#
_cell.length_a   1.000
_cell.length_b   1.000
_cell.length_c   1.000
_cell.angle_alpha   90.00
_cell.angle_beta   90.00
_cell.angle_gamma   90.00
#
_symmetry.space_group_name_H-M   'P 1'
#
loop_
_entity.id
_entity.type
_entity.pdbx_description
1 polymer ?
#
loop_
_entity_poly.entity_id
_entity_poly.type
_entity_poly.pdbx_seq_one_letter_code
_entity_poly.pdbx_strand_id
1 'polypeptide(L)'
;MMRSLLLVLLFASACPTVGQATIDPYDVVVSTTTSSGDQNTIRDFESVQVAQFILGQIKVEHKDVNLLCSKRWPGVIAYYNQTFFTINERAARDLAAGKLQLLGEDQEAVPFDSASSPFSADPKSVQRLADRAARQCGHSTESEQNIASEKKAVIVAKAKPRNSKQENVLNHIAEVMVIDELCDMLEINTVFLSMAATYNGVSGRDIASGGKYHDKLVALVRIKRSEMLNIGADEDLVCASGELLYGPSGINVKGLLTSSY
;
A
#
# COMPACT_ATOMS: atom_id res chain seq x y z
N MET A 1 34.38 -8.53 -65.88
CA MET A 1 33.24 -9.24 -65.25
C MET A 1 33.73 -9.95 -64.00
N MET A 2 33.48 -9.40 -62.81
CA MET A 2 33.62 -10.11 -61.54
C MET A 2 32.77 -9.33 -60.52
N ARG A 3 31.66 -9.93 -60.08
CA ARG A 3 30.80 -9.38 -59.03
C ARG A 3 31.09 -10.16 -57.74
N SER A 4 31.66 -9.48 -56.75
CA SER A 4 31.73 -9.96 -55.38
C SER A 4 30.35 -9.77 -54.72
N LEU A 5 29.74 -10.86 -54.23
CA LEU A 5 28.61 -10.81 -53.32
C LEU A 5 29.15 -10.81 -51.89
N LEU A 6 28.90 -9.72 -51.15
CA LEU A 6 29.16 -9.63 -49.72
C LEU A 6 27.90 -10.11 -48.99
N LEU A 7 28.00 -11.24 -48.29
CA LEU A 7 26.93 -11.79 -47.46
C LEU A 7 27.03 -11.17 -46.06
N VAL A 8 26.05 -10.34 -45.68
CA VAL A 8 25.94 -9.76 -44.33
C VAL A 8 25.07 -10.69 -43.47
N LEU A 9 25.68 -11.34 -42.48
CA LEU A 9 24.97 -12.10 -41.44
C LEU A 9 24.51 -11.13 -40.34
N LEU A 10 23.21 -10.87 -40.27
CA LEU A 10 22.56 -10.18 -39.15
C LEU A 10 22.34 -11.21 -38.02
N PHE A 11 23.15 -11.12 -36.97
CA PHE A 11 22.84 -11.77 -35.69
C PHE A 11 21.77 -10.94 -34.98
N ALA A 12 20.54 -11.43 -34.98
CA ALA A 12 19.49 -10.91 -34.11
C ALA A 12 19.76 -11.35 -32.68
N SER A 13 20.23 -10.42 -31.85
CA SER A 13 20.29 -10.55 -30.40
C SER A 13 18.87 -10.62 -29.84
N ALA A 14 18.38 -11.83 -29.55
CA ALA A 14 17.19 -12.02 -28.74
C ALA A 14 17.53 -11.68 -27.29
N CYS A 15 17.17 -10.47 -26.84
CA CYS A 15 17.08 -10.19 -25.41
C CYS A 15 15.88 -10.98 -24.86
N PRO A 16 16.05 -11.87 -23.86
CA PRO A 16 14.90 -12.42 -23.16
C PRO A 16 14.27 -11.29 -22.34
N THR A 17 13.11 -10.82 -22.79
CA THR A 17 12.22 -10.01 -21.96
C THR A 17 11.74 -10.89 -20.81
N VAL A 18 12.27 -10.66 -19.61
CA VAL A 18 11.72 -11.21 -18.36
C VAL A 18 10.34 -10.55 -18.19
N GLY A 19 9.28 -11.28 -18.58
CA GLY A 19 7.91 -10.86 -18.31
C GLY A 19 7.69 -10.89 -16.80
N GLN A 20 7.20 -9.80 -16.23
CA GLN A 20 6.71 -9.80 -14.85
C GLN A 20 5.53 -10.76 -14.77
N ALA A 21 5.68 -11.83 -14.01
CA ALA A 21 4.61 -12.76 -13.74
C ALA A 21 3.59 -12.08 -12.82
N THR A 22 2.39 -11.82 -13.35
CA THR A 22 1.22 -11.48 -12.53
C THR A 22 0.82 -12.73 -11.76
N ILE A 23 0.80 -12.67 -10.43
CA ILE A 23 0.32 -13.79 -9.61
C ILE A 23 -1.20 -13.75 -9.57
N ASP A 24 -1.83 -14.89 -9.87
CA ASP A 24 -3.24 -15.12 -9.57
C ASP A 24 -3.38 -15.50 -8.08
N PRO A 25 -4.16 -14.75 -7.27
CA PRO A 25 -4.38 -15.07 -5.87
C PRO A 25 -4.87 -16.50 -5.60
N TYR A 26 -5.59 -17.11 -6.56
CA TYR A 26 -6.08 -18.50 -6.41
C TYR A 26 -4.97 -19.56 -6.43
N ASP A 27 -3.77 -19.20 -6.89
CA ASP A 27 -2.61 -20.10 -6.97
C ASP A 27 -1.80 -20.13 -5.68
N VAL A 28 -2.15 -19.29 -4.70
CA VAL A 28 -1.48 -19.24 -3.39
C VAL A 28 -2.21 -20.12 -2.39
N VAL A 29 -1.44 -21.00 -1.74
CA VAL A 29 -1.94 -21.88 -0.67
C VAL A 29 -1.08 -21.66 0.56
N VAL A 30 -1.71 -21.38 1.69
CA VAL A 30 -1.01 -21.30 2.98
C VAL A 30 -1.52 -22.40 3.88
N SER A 31 -0.62 -23.25 4.36
CA SER A 31 -0.90 -24.24 5.39
C SER A 31 -0.30 -23.74 6.70
N THR A 32 -1.15 -23.40 7.66
CA THR A 32 -0.71 -22.99 9.00
C THR A 32 -0.84 -24.15 9.98
N THR A 33 0.02 -24.18 10.98
CA THR A 33 -0.05 -25.14 12.07
C THR A 33 -0.40 -24.38 13.35
N THR A 34 -1.50 -24.74 14.00
CA THR A 34 -1.88 -24.12 15.28
C THR A 34 -1.00 -24.63 16.41
N SER A 35 -1.04 -23.94 17.56
CA SER A 35 -0.38 -24.40 18.80
C SER A 35 -0.92 -25.74 19.32
N SER A 36 -2.11 -26.17 18.89
CA SER A 36 -2.69 -27.51 19.16
C SER A 36 -2.19 -28.59 18.20
N GLY A 37 -1.44 -28.24 17.15
CA GLY A 37 -0.97 -29.16 16.12
C GLY A 37 -1.95 -29.39 14.97
N ASP A 38 -3.09 -28.70 14.96
CA ASP A 38 -4.05 -28.77 13.88
C ASP A 38 -3.52 -28.01 12.65
N GLN A 39 -3.64 -28.62 11.47
CA GLN A 39 -3.29 -27.98 10.21
C GLN A 39 -4.52 -27.33 9.59
N ASN A 40 -4.38 -26.07 9.17
CA ASN A 40 -5.41 -25.37 8.43
C ASN A 40 -4.86 -24.92 7.07
N THR A 41 -5.61 -25.16 6.00
CA THR A 41 -5.22 -24.80 4.64
C THR A 41 -6.10 -23.66 4.13
N ILE A 42 -5.45 -22.56 3.76
CA ILE A 42 -6.04 -21.32 3.27
C ILE A 42 -5.73 -21.20 1.79
N ARG A 43 -6.75 -20.86 0.99
CA ARG A 43 -6.67 -20.78 -0.50
C ARG A 43 -7.47 -19.60 -1.07
N ASP A 44 -8.19 -18.89 -0.22
CA ASP A 44 -9.10 -17.79 -0.57
C ASP A 44 -8.37 -16.45 -0.44
N PHE A 45 -7.22 -16.34 -1.10
CA PHE A 45 -6.47 -15.10 -1.11
C PHE A 45 -7.11 -14.10 -2.06
N GLU A 46 -7.11 -12.85 -1.64
CA GLU A 46 -7.56 -11.70 -2.43
C GLU A 46 -6.38 -10.73 -2.57
N SER A 47 -6.27 -10.10 -3.74
CA SER A 47 -5.27 -9.05 -3.96
C SER A 47 -5.75 -7.75 -3.32
N VAL A 48 -4.85 -7.11 -2.58
CA VAL A 48 -5.08 -5.82 -1.93
C VAL A 48 -4.42 -4.75 -2.78
N GLN A 49 -5.21 -3.79 -3.26
CA GLN A 49 -4.66 -2.63 -3.94
C GLN A 49 -3.97 -1.72 -2.94
N VAL A 50 -2.74 -1.33 -3.25
CA VAL A 50 -1.90 -0.52 -2.37
C VAL A 50 -1.60 0.81 -3.03
N ALA A 51 -1.85 1.93 -2.36
CA ALA A 51 -1.49 3.21 -2.95
C ALA A 51 0.04 3.34 -3.16
N GLN A 52 0.43 3.78 -4.37
CA GLN A 52 1.85 3.91 -4.78
C GLN A 52 2.69 4.75 -3.80
N PHE A 53 2.10 5.72 -3.09
CA PHE A 53 2.82 6.53 -2.12
C PHE A 53 3.24 5.75 -0.86
N ILE A 54 2.52 4.68 -0.48
CA ILE A 54 2.90 3.82 0.66
C ILE A 54 4.11 2.98 0.26
N LEU A 55 4.07 2.39 -0.94
CA LEU A 55 5.19 1.61 -1.49
C LEU A 55 6.42 2.49 -1.80
N GLY A 56 6.19 3.75 -2.20
CA GLY A 56 7.26 4.74 -2.37
C GLY A 56 8.03 5.03 -1.08
N GLN A 57 7.44 4.82 0.10
CA GLN A 57 8.12 5.02 1.39
C GLN A 57 9.17 3.94 1.68
N ILE A 58 8.93 2.71 1.18
CA ILE A 58 9.85 1.57 1.27
C ILE A 58 10.73 1.38 0.02
N LYS A 59 10.72 2.36 -0.90
CA LYS A 59 11.47 2.32 -2.18
C LYS A 59 11.12 1.11 -3.06
N VAL A 60 9.87 0.64 -2.96
CA VAL A 60 9.37 -0.46 -3.78
C VAL A 60 8.45 0.09 -4.87
N GLU A 61 8.62 -0.37 -6.12
CA GLU A 61 7.74 0.04 -7.22
C GLU A 61 6.39 -0.68 -7.14
N HIS A 62 5.31 0.07 -7.36
CA HIS A 62 3.94 -0.42 -7.17
C HIS A 62 3.57 -1.64 -8.02
N LYS A 63 4.01 -1.66 -9.29
CA LYS A 63 3.75 -2.75 -10.23
C LYS A 63 4.41 -4.09 -9.84
N ASP A 64 5.30 -4.08 -8.85
CA ASP A 64 6.12 -5.24 -8.51
C ASP A 64 5.64 -5.96 -7.25
N VAL A 65 4.64 -5.39 -6.55
CA VAL A 65 4.13 -5.90 -5.27
C VAL A 65 2.70 -6.36 -5.42
N ASN A 66 2.44 -7.63 -5.14
CA ASN A 66 1.10 -8.15 -4.94
C ASN A 66 0.91 -8.40 -3.44
N LEU A 67 0.12 -7.53 -2.77
CA LEU A 67 -0.24 -7.71 -1.38
C LEU A 67 -1.46 -8.63 -1.31
N LEU A 68 -1.42 -9.67 -0.48
CA LEU A 68 -2.46 -10.69 -0.42
C LEU A 68 -2.97 -10.83 1.03
N CYS A 69 -4.29 -10.97 1.16
CA CYS A 69 -4.98 -11.27 2.41
C CYS A 69 -6.03 -12.37 2.21
N SER A 70 -6.52 -12.99 3.29
CA SER A 70 -7.64 -13.95 3.25
C SER A 70 -8.64 -13.63 4.35
N LYS A 71 -9.93 -13.79 4.09
CA LYS A 71 -10.99 -13.62 5.11
C LYS A 71 -10.92 -14.67 6.22
N ARG A 72 -10.30 -15.83 5.96
CA ARG A 72 -10.16 -16.93 6.92
C ARG A 72 -8.85 -16.89 7.69
N TRP A 73 -7.94 -15.98 7.37
CA TRP A 73 -6.63 -15.89 8.00
C TRP A 73 -6.14 -14.46 8.14
N PRO A 74 -5.85 -13.97 9.36
CA PRO A 74 -5.40 -12.60 9.60
C PRO A 74 -3.93 -12.33 9.19
N GLY A 75 -3.23 -13.33 8.67
CA GLY A 75 -1.87 -13.14 8.14
C GLY A 75 -1.91 -12.39 6.81
N VAL A 76 -0.99 -11.43 6.65
CA VAL A 76 -0.82 -10.67 5.41
C VAL A 76 0.54 -11.02 4.80
N ILE A 77 0.55 -11.31 3.51
CA ILE A 77 1.77 -11.63 2.75
C ILE A 77 1.90 -10.71 1.53
N ALA A 78 3.11 -10.45 1.08
CA ALA A 78 3.37 -9.75 -0.17
C ALA A 78 4.25 -10.62 -1.07
N TYR A 79 3.93 -10.67 -2.35
CA TYR A 79 4.83 -11.20 -3.36
C TYR A 79 5.56 -10.05 -4.04
N TYR A 80 6.90 -10.06 -3.94
CA TYR A 80 7.76 -9.06 -4.54
C TYR A 80 9.05 -9.70 -5.05
N ASN A 81 9.42 -9.40 -6.30
CA ASN A 81 10.64 -9.92 -6.93
C ASN A 81 10.83 -11.44 -6.76
N GLN A 82 9.77 -12.20 -7.03
CA GLN A 82 9.75 -13.68 -6.92
C GLN A 82 9.87 -14.25 -5.51
N THR A 83 9.77 -13.41 -4.49
CA THR A 83 9.87 -13.82 -3.09
C THR A 83 8.60 -13.44 -2.35
N PHE A 84 8.12 -14.34 -1.49
CA PHE A 84 7.06 -14.02 -0.55
C PHE A 84 7.65 -13.38 0.70
N PHE A 85 6.98 -12.34 1.20
CA PHE A 85 7.31 -11.66 2.44
C PHE A 85 6.12 -11.73 3.39
N THR A 86 6.38 -12.04 4.66
CA THR A 86 5.33 -11.94 5.69
C THR A 86 5.26 -10.50 6.16
N ILE A 87 4.13 -9.83 5.96
CA ILE A 87 3.98 -8.39 6.18
C ILE A 87 3.62 -8.04 7.63
N ASN A 88 3.01 -8.98 8.36
CA ASN A 88 2.71 -8.82 9.78
C ASN A 88 3.29 -9.96 10.63
N GLU A 89 3.35 -9.75 11.95
CA GLU A 89 3.86 -10.75 12.89
C GLU A 89 3.04 -12.04 12.87
N ARG A 90 1.74 -11.94 12.60
CA ARG A 90 0.85 -13.09 12.49
C ARG A 90 1.29 -14.01 11.35
N ALA A 91 1.53 -13.47 10.15
CA ALA A 91 2.02 -14.25 9.03
C ALA A 91 3.40 -14.84 9.31
N ALA A 92 4.32 -14.06 9.91
CA ALA A 92 5.65 -14.54 10.27
C ALA A 92 5.59 -15.75 11.22
N ARG A 93 4.73 -15.68 12.24
CA ARG A 93 4.54 -16.74 13.23
C ARG A 93 3.89 -17.99 12.65
N ASP A 94 2.79 -17.81 11.92
CA ASP A 94 2.02 -18.94 11.39
C ASP A 94 2.78 -19.69 10.28
N LEU A 95 3.63 -18.97 9.52
CA LEU A 95 4.46 -19.56 8.46
C LEU A 95 5.79 -20.13 8.98
N ALA A 96 6.26 -19.75 10.17
CA ALA A 96 7.46 -20.36 10.78
C ALA A 96 7.30 -21.88 11.02
N ALA A 97 6.08 -22.35 11.26
CA ALA A 97 5.73 -23.76 11.42
C ALA A 97 4.79 -24.28 10.31
N GLY A 98 4.55 -23.45 9.29
CA GLY A 98 3.61 -23.70 8.21
C GLY A 98 4.32 -23.97 6.88
N LYS A 99 3.54 -23.97 5.80
CA LYS A 99 4.03 -24.01 4.43
C LYS A 99 3.28 -22.99 3.60
N LEU A 100 4.00 -22.25 2.75
CA LEU A 100 3.42 -21.46 1.69
C LEU A 100 3.67 -22.19 0.36
N GLN A 101 2.67 -22.25 -0.50
CA GLN A 101 2.81 -22.81 -1.84
C GLN A 101 2.31 -21.83 -2.88
N LEU A 102 2.99 -21.81 -4.02
CA LEU A 102 2.57 -21.12 -5.22
C LEU A 102 2.53 -22.13 -6.36
N LEU A 103 1.39 -22.28 -7.04
CA LEU A 103 1.21 -23.27 -8.11
C LEU A 103 1.55 -24.72 -7.67
N GLY A 104 1.36 -25.02 -6.38
CA GLY A 104 1.67 -26.32 -5.78
C GLY A 104 3.15 -26.56 -5.43
N GLU A 105 4.04 -25.59 -5.68
CA GLU A 105 5.43 -25.65 -5.25
C GLU A 105 5.63 -24.98 -3.89
N ASP A 106 6.38 -25.62 -2.98
CA ASP A 106 6.73 -25.08 -1.68
C ASP A 106 7.60 -23.81 -1.86
N GLN A 107 7.22 -22.74 -1.16
CA GLN A 107 7.88 -21.44 -1.16
C GLN A 107 8.26 -21.05 0.27
N GLU A 108 9.40 -20.37 0.41
CA GLU A 108 9.80 -19.78 1.69
C GLU A 108 9.32 -18.33 1.75
N ALA A 109 8.77 -17.93 2.91
CA ALA A 109 8.38 -16.56 3.16
C ALA A 109 9.43 -15.86 4.04
N VAL A 110 9.90 -14.71 3.58
CA VAL A 110 10.89 -13.89 4.29
C VAL A 110 10.18 -12.93 5.25
N PRO A 111 10.56 -12.86 6.53
CA PRO A 111 10.01 -11.87 7.45
C PRO A 111 10.21 -10.42 6.98
N PHE A 112 9.21 -9.55 7.16
CA PHE A 112 9.31 -8.15 6.72
C PHE A 112 10.47 -7.40 7.38
N ASP A 113 10.83 -7.78 8.61
CA ASP A 113 11.89 -7.20 9.43
C ASP A 113 13.27 -7.82 9.16
N SER A 114 13.34 -8.82 8.28
CA SER A 114 14.61 -9.40 7.83
C SER A 114 15.49 -8.35 7.15
N ALA A 115 16.81 -8.43 7.34
CA ALA A 115 17.78 -7.59 6.66
C ALA A 115 17.73 -7.72 5.12
N SER A 116 17.23 -8.84 4.60
CA SER A 116 17.04 -9.08 3.16
C SER A 116 15.71 -8.52 2.62
N SER A 117 14.81 -8.08 3.51
CA SER A 117 13.49 -7.59 3.13
C SER A 117 13.55 -6.11 2.74
N PRO A 118 12.98 -5.72 1.57
CA PRO A 118 12.86 -4.31 1.20
C PRO A 118 11.88 -3.57 2.12
N PHE A 119 11.02 -4.30 2.83
CA PHE A 119 10.04 -3.77 3.77
C PHE A 119 10.69 -3.35 5.11
N SER A 120 11.90 -3.84 5.43
CA SER A 120 12.57 -3.55 6.71
C SER A 120 12.94 -2.07 6.90
N ALA A 121 13.03 -1.30 5.81
CA ALA A 121 13.48 0.09 5.82
C ALA A 121 12.49 1.06 6.51
N ASP A 122 11.20 0.73 6.53
CA ASP A 122 10.17 1.57 7.17
C ASP A 122 9.05 0.72 7.80
N PRO A 123 9.26 0.25 9.04
CA PRO A 123 8.29 -0.60 9.75
C PRO A 123 6.90 0.04 9.88
N LYS A 124 6.80 1.37 9.92
CA LYS A 124 5.49 2.05 10.04
C LYS A 124 4.69 1.96 8.75
N SER A 125 5.36 2.10 7.61
CA SER A 125 4.74 1.91 6.31
C SER A 125 4.28 0.47 6.12
N VAL A 126 5.09 -0.50 6.54
CA VAL A 126 4.72 -1.92 6.53
C VAL A 126 3.49 -2.18 7.40
N GLN A 127 3.43 -1.62 8.61
CA GLN A 127 2.25 -1.74 9.46
C GLN A 127 0.99 -1.20 8.77
N ARG A 128 1.09 -0.06 8.07
CA ARG A 128 -0.06 0.48 7.31
C ARG A 128 -0.51 -0.44 6.18
N LEU A 129 0.42 -1.13 5.52
CA LEU A 129 0.11 -2.15 4.52
C LEU A 129 -0.63 -3.32 5.15
N ALA A 130 -0.13 -3.82 6.30
CA ALA A 130 -0.78 -4.86 7.07
C ALA A 130 -2.20 -4.47 7.47
N ASP A 131 -2.37 -3.27 8.04
CA ASP A 131 -3.64 -2.76 8.50
C ASP A 131 -4.66 -2.62 7.36
N ARG A 132 -4.23 -2.10 6.19
CA ARG A 132 -5.08 -1.99 5.00
C ARG A 132 -5.55 -3.37 4.51
N ALA A 133 -4.61 -4.31 4.38
CA ALA A 133 -4.94 -5.67 3.97
C ALA A 133 -5.85 -6.40 4.96
N ALA A 134 -5.62 -6.21 6.27
CA ALA A 134 -6.46 -6.77 7.31
C ALA A 134 -7.90 -6.24 7.21
N ARG A 135 -8.08 -4.92 7.07
CA ARG A 135 -9.41 -4.30 6.90
C ARG A 135 -10.14 -4.80 5.65
N GLN A 136 -9.47 -4.83 4.49
CA GLN A 136 -10.07 -5.33 3.26
C GLN A 136 -10.57 -6.78 3.40
N CYS A 137 -9.87 -7.60 4.18
CA CYS A 137 -10.27 -8.97 4.48
C CYS A 137 -11.14 -9.13 5.75
N GLY A 138 -11.64 -8.04 6.32
CA GLY A 138 -12.58 -8.05 7.44
C GLY A 138 -11.98 -8.38 8.81
N HIS A 139 -10.66 -8.21 8.99
CA HIS A 139 -9.97 -8.43 10.25
C HIS A 139 -9.74 -7.12 11.00
N SER A 140 -9.91 -7.14 12.33
CA SER A 140 -9.53 -6.02 13.19
C SER A 140 -8.01 -5.82 13.18
N THR A 141 -7.54 -4.58 13.14
CA THR A 141 -6.10 -4.29 13.09
C THR A 141 -5.45 -4.26 14.48
N GLU A 142 -4.16 -4.58 14.55
CA GLU A 142 -3.37 -4.46 15.79
C GLU A 142 -3.18 -2.99 16.20
N SER A 143 -3.21 -2.04 15.24
CA SER A 143 -3.13 -0.62 15.56
C SER A 143 -4.41 -0.10 16.22
N GLU A 144 -5.59 -0.61 15.88
CA GLU A 144 -6.85 -0.29 16.57
C GLU A 144 -6.84 -0.74 18.04
N GLN A 145 -6.21 -1.88 18.34
CA GLN A 145 -6.05 -2.37 19.71
C GLN A 145 -5.09 -1.49 20.53
N ASN A 146 -4.07 -0.91 19.89
CA ASN A 146 -3.08 -0.04 20.56
C ASN A 146 -3.51 1.44 20.62
N ILE A 147 -4.27 1.96 19.65
CA ILE A 147 -4.74 3.36 19.61
C ILE A 147 -5.76 3.66 20.73
N ALA A 148 -6.48 2.65 21.23
CA ALA A 148 -7.28 2.78 22.44
C ALA A 148 -6.46 3.18 23.69
N SER A 149 -5.13 2.98 23.66
CA SER A 149 -4.23 3.25 24.79
C SER A 149 -3.43 4.57 24.70
N GLU A 150 -3.30 5.20 23.53
CA GLU A 150 -2.49 6.43 23.35
C GLU A 150 -3.34 7.68 23.01
N LYS A 151 -4.19 8.09 23.97
CA LYS A 151 -4.71 9.47 24.01
C LYS A 151 -3.73 10.39 24.75
N LYS A 152 -2.64 10.85 24.13
CA LYS A 152 -2.07 12.20 24.42
C LYS A 152 -0.91 12.66 23.54
N ALA A 153 -0.96 13.97 23.28
CA ALA A 153 0.08 14.92 22.87
C ALA A 153 0.60 14.84 21.42
N VAL A 154 0.12 15.76 20.58
CA VAL A 154 0.80 16.20 19.36
C VAL A 154 1.29 17.62 19.58
N ILE A 155 2.61 17.81 19.63
CA ILE A 155 3.27 19.11 19.49
C ILE A 155 3.89 19.14 18.10
N VAL A 156 3.40 20.02 17.23
CA VAL A 156 3.78 20.12 15.81
C VAL A 156 5.04 20.98 15.67
N ALA A 157 6.10 20.42 15.10
CA ALA A 157 7.25 21.17 14.62
C ALA A 157 6.91 21.90 13.30
N LYS A 158 7.18 23.21 13.27
CA LYS A 158 6.81 24.13 12.17
C LYS A 158 7.74 23.98 10.96
N ALA A 159 7.39 23.13 10.00
CA ALA A 159 7.87 23.27 8.62
C ALA A 159 6.92 24.23 7.86
N LYS A 160 7.36 25.48 7.65
CA LYS A 160 6.59 26.50 6.93
C LYS A 160 6.67 26.23 5.41
N PRO A 161 5.54 26.06 4.70
CA PRO A 161 5.55 25.86 3.25
C PRO A 161 6.01 27.13 2.52
N ARG A 162 6.57 26.99 1.31
CA ARG A 162 7.13 28.12 0.56
C ARG A 162 6.05 29.09 0.04
N ASN A 163 4.79 28.66 -0.11
CA ASN A 163 3.64 29.51 -0.44
C ASN A 163 2.30 28.86 0.03
N SER A 164 1.24 29.66 0.15
CA SER A 164 -0.09 29.22 0.61
C SER A 164 -0.73 28.16 -0.29
N LYS A 165 -0.34 28.12 -1.57
CA LYS A 165 -0.87 27.19 -2.57
C LYS A 165 -0.39 25.75 -2.34
N GLN A 166 0.90 25.54 -2.08
CA GLN A 166 1.45 24.23 -1.73
C GLN A 166 0.90 23.72 -0.40
N GLU A 167 0.67 24.61 0.57
CA GLU A 167 0.03 24.26 1.83
C GLU A 167 -1.39 23.73 1.63
N ASN A 168 -2.19 24.43 0.81
CA ASN A 168 -3.53 24.01 0.48
C ASN A 168 -3.56 22.62 -0.17
N VAL A 169 -2.64 22.36 -1.10
CA VAL A 169 -2.49 21.03 -1.72
C VAL A 169 -2.17 19.96 -0.69
N LEU A 170 -1.19 20.19 0.19
CA LEU A 170 -0.83 19.22 1.23
C LEU A 170 -1.99 18.95 2.20
N ASN A 171 -2.80 19.96 2.52
CA ASN A 171 -4.01 19.78 3.34
C ASN A 171 -5.04 18.89 2.64
N HIS A 172 -5.32 19.14 1.35
CA HIS A 172 -6.25 18.28 0.59
C HIS A 172 -5.71 16.86 0.46
N ILE A 173 -4.41 16.66 0.20
CA ILE A 173 -3.78 15.33 0.17
C ILE A 173 -3.98 14.63 1.51
N ALA A 174 -3.70 15.32 2.62
CA ALA A 174 -3.88 14.75 3.95
C ALA A 174 -5.33 14.36 4.22
N GLU A 175 -6.30 15.20 3.83
CA GLU A 175 -7.72 14.90 4.02
C GLU A 175 -8.16 13.68 3.21
N VAL A 176 -7.81 13.59 1.91
CA VAL A 176 -8.20 12.41 1.11
C VAL A 176 -7.49 11.14 1.53
N MET A 177 -6.26 11.22 2.07
CA MET A 177 -5.58 10.07 2.68
C MET A 177 -6.30 9.56 3.92
N VAL A 178 -6.88 10.46 4.73
CA VAL A 178 -7.65 10.07 5.90
C VAL A 178 -9.00 9.48 5.49
N ILE A 179 -9.64 10.04 4.46
CA ILE A 179 -10.91 9.52 3.94
C ILE A 179 -10.72 8.12 3.35
N ASP A 180 -9.72 7.92 2.49
CA ASP A 180 -9.35 6.60 1.92
C ASP A 180 -8.98 5.58 3.00
N GLU A 181 -8.45 6.03 4.15
CA GLU A 181 -8.15 5.15 5.28
C GLU A 181 -9.41 4.74 6.07
N LEU A 182 -10.41 5.61 6.15
CA LEU A 182 -11.58 5.47 7.02
C LEU A 182 -12.87 5.09 6.27
N CYS A 183 -12.87 5.09 4.93
CA CYS A 183 -14.00 4.77 4.09
C CYS A 183 -13.59 3.76 3.01
N ASP A 184 -14.04 2.51 3.14
CA ASP A 184 -13.65 1.44 2.21
C ASP A 184 -14.29 1.58 0.81
N MET A 185 -15.30 2.43 0.66
CA MET A 185 -16.01 2.66 -0.61
C MET A 185 -15.38 3.72 -1.51
N LEU A 186 -14.39 4.46 -0.99
CA LEU A 186 -13.73 5.56 -1.70
C LEU A 186 -12.23 5.31 -1.80
N GLU A 187 -11.71 5.47 -3.01
CA GLU A 187 -10.30 5.32 -3.31
C GLU A 187 -9.72 6.61 -3.85
N ILE A 188 -8.47 6.89 -3.49
CA ILE A 188 -7.72 8.00 -4.11
C ILE A 188 -7.48 7.70 -5.59
N ASN A 189 -7.92 8.61 -6.45
CA ASN A 189 -7.49 8.65 -7.85
C ASN A 189 -6.02 9.09 -7.92
N THR A 190 -5.11 8.13 -7.79
CA THR A 190 -3.67 8.37 -7.67
C THR A 190 -3.06 9.06 -8.89
N VAL A 191 -3.59 8.79 -10.09
CA VAL A 191 -3.18 9.45 -11.34
C VAL A 191 -3.54 10.93 -11.28
N PHE A 192 -4.80 11.23 -10.98
CA PHE A 192 -5.28 12.60 -10.87
C PHE A 192 -4.57 13.36 -9.73
N LEU A 193 -4.40 12.72 -8.58
CA LEU A 193 -3.68 13.30 -7.45
C LEU A 193 -2.25 13.68 -7.82
N SER A 194 -1.53 12.78 -8.49
CA SER A 194 -0.15 13.02 -8.92
C SER A 194 -0.06 14.19 -9.90
N MET A 195 -0.99 14.26 -10.86
CA MET A 195 -1.06 15.37 -11.82
C MET A 195 -1.41 16.70 -11.15
N ALA A 196 -2.45 16.72 -10.30
CA ALA A 196 -2.91 17.91 -9.60
C ALA A 196 -1.86 18.44 -8.64
N ALA A 197 -1.21 17.57 -7.86
CA ALA A 197 -0.12 17.95 -6.97
C ALA A 197 1.04 18.57 -7.77
N THR A 198 1.46 17.92 -8.86
CA THR A 198 2.58 18.38 -9.70
C THR A 198 2.28 19.74 -10.34
N TYR A 199 1.06 19.93 -10.87
CA TYR A 199 0.61 21.21 -11.43
C TYR A 199 0.67 22.36 -10.41
N ASN A 200 0.50 22.04 -9.12
CA ASN A 200 0.57 23.00 -8.03
C ASN A 200 1.95 23.04 -7.34
N GLY A 201 2.98 22.43 -7.94
CA GLY A 201 4.36 22.48 -7.47
C GLY A 201 4.66 21.56 -6.29
N VAL A 202 3.90 20.48 -6.12
CA VAL A 202 4.16 19.39 -5.17
C VAL A 202 4.32 18.11 -5.97
N SER A 203 5.54 17.66 -6.21
CA SER A 203 5.76 16.40 -6.92
C SER A 203 5.56 15.20 -5.99
N GLY A 204 5.27 14.02 -6.55
CA GLY A 204 5.22 12.77 -5.78
C GLY A 204 6.50 12.52 -4.97
N ARG A 205 7.67 12.92 -5.50
CA ARG A 205 8.95 12.85 -4.78
C ARG A 205 9.03 13.75 -3.56
N ASP A 206 8.32 14.89 -3.57
CA ASP A 206 8.32 15.81 -2.43
C ASP A 206 7.54 15.24 -1.24
N ILE A 207 6.57 14.36 -1.47
CA ILE A 207 5.72 13.77 -0.43
C ILE A 207 6.08 12.31 -0.07
N ALA A 208 6.88 11.64 -0.91
CA ALA A 208 7.47 10.33 -0.62
C ALA A 208 8.43 10.38 0.59
N SER A 209 8.79 9.22 1.16
CA SER A 209 9.73 9.16 2.30
C SER A 209 11.05 9.87 2.01
N GLY A 210 11.52 10.68 2.96
CA GLY A 210 12.69 11.55 2.79
C GLY A 210 12.45 12.77 1.88
N GLY A 211 11.24 12.92 1.34
CA GLY A 211 10.83 14.05 0.52
C GLY A 211 10.64 15.33 1.35
N LYS A 212 10.75 16.48 0.67
CA LYS A 212 10.70 17.81 1.28
C LYS A 212 9.49 18.08 2.18
N TYR A 213 8.34 17.50 1.84
CA TYR A 213 7.06 17.70 2.52
C TYR A 213 6.58 16.45 3.26
N HIS A 214 7.38 15.37 3.30
CA HIS A 214 6.99 14.10 3.88
C HIS A 214 6.53 14.22 5.34
N ASP A 215 7.40 14.69 6.22
CA ASP A 215 7.09 14.81 7.66
C ASP A 215 5.89 15.71 7.92
N LYS A 216 5.74 16.76 7.11
CA LYS A 216 4.58 17.66 7.19
C LYS A 216 3.30 16.94 6.78
N LEU A 217 3.32 16.19 5.69
CA LEU A 217 2.15 15.43 5.25
C LEU A 217 1.76 14.38 6.29
N VAL A 218 2.72 13.64 6.84
CA VAL A 218 2.48 12.68 7.94
C VAL A 218 1.84 13.36 9.15
N ALA A 219 2.34 14.53 9.55
CA ALA A 219 1.76 15.30 10.64
C ALA A 219 0.32 15.78 10.32
N LEU A 220 0.07 16.27 9.11
CA LEU A 220 -1.25 16.69 8.68
C LEU A 220 -2.24 15.53 8.66
N VAL A 221 -1.87 14.37 8.11
CA VAL A 221 -2.71 13.16 8.11
C VAL A 221 -3.09 12.78 9.55
N ARG A 222 -2.14 12.80 10.48
CA ARG A 222 -2.43 12.50 11.90
C ARG A 222 -3.40 13.51 12.52
N ILE A 223 -3.23 14.80 12.24
CA ILE A 223 -4.11 15.86 12.73
C ILE A 223 -5.52 15.66 12.15
N LYS A 224 -5.64 15.50 10.84
CA LYS A 224 -6.92 15.33 10.14
C LYS A 224 -7.66 14.08 10.59
N ARG A 225 -6.95 12.97 10.78
CA ARG A 225 -7.52 11.74 11.34
C ARG A 225 -8.07 11.98 12.74
N SER A 226 -7.29 12.63 13.61
CA SER A 226 -7.77 12.96 14.96
C SER A 226 -8.98 13.90 14.93
N GLU A 227 -8.99 14.90 14.04
CA GLU A 227 -10.13 15.83 13.88
C GLU A 227 -11.39 15.08 13.48
N MET A 228 -11.33 14.21 12.48
CA MET A 228 -12.46 13.40 12.01
C MET A 228 -12.97 12.42 13.08
N LEU A 229 -12.08 11.74 13.80
CA LEU A 229 -12.47 10.82 14.86
C LEU A 229 -13.05 11.55 16.09
N ASN A 230 -12.54 12.75 16.41
CA ASN A 230 -13.00 13.51 17.58
C ASN A 230 -14.40 14.09 17.42
N ILE A 231 -14.85 14.34 16.17
CA ILE A 231 -16.24 14.74 15.91
C ILE A 231 -17.21 13.56 15.92
N GLY A 232 -16.73 12.34 16.19
CA GLY A 232 -17.54 11.13 16.21
C GLY A 232 -18.04 10.75 14.83
N ALA A 233 -17.28 11.06 13.77
CA ALA A 233 -17.63 10.64 12.43
C ALA A 233 -17.58 9.11 12.36
N ASP A 234 -18.74 8.50 12.09
CA ASP A 234 -18.81 7.11 11.65
C ASP A 234 -18.36 6.99 10.19
N GLU A 235 -18.14 5.76 9.75
CA GLU A 235 -17.71 5.45 8.39
C GLU A 235 -18.65 6.07 7.34
N ASP A 236 -19.98 5.96 7.54
CA ASP A 236 -20.99 6.54 6.65
C ASP A 236 -20.82 8.04 6.48
N LEU A 237 -20.59 8.79 7.57
CA LEU A 237 -20.37 10.23 7.50
C LEU A 237 -19.05 10.57 6.80
N VAL A 238 -17.99 9.80 7.04
CA VAL A 238 -16.70 9.99 6.36
C VAL A 238 -16.85 9.74 4.87
N CYS A 239 -17.51 8.65 4.47
CA CYS A 239 -17.78 8.32 3.08
C CYS A 239 -18.63 9.39 2.39
N ALA A 240 -19.75 9.80 2.99
CA ALA A 240 -20.62 10.83 2.43
C ALA A 240 -19.89 12.17 2.27
N SER A 241 -19.07 12.55 3.26
CA SER A 241 -18.26 13.77 3.20
C SER A 241 -17.17 13.67 2.13
N GLY A 242 -16.54 12.51 2.02
CA GLY A 242 -15.53 12.22 1.01
C GLY A 242 -16.08 12.35 -0.40
N GLU A 243 -17.23 11.74 -0.66
CA GLU A 243 -17.90 11.81 -1.96
C GLU A 243 -18.33 13.25 -2.29
N LEU A 244 -18.91 13.97 -1.30
CA LEU A 244 -19.34 15.35 -1.48
C LEU A 244 -18.17 16.31 -1.74
N LEU A 245 -17.03 16.14 -1.07
CA LEU A 245 -15.90 17.05 -1.16
C LEU A 245 -14.95 16.70 -2.32
N TYR A 246 -14.76 15.41 -2.59
CA TYR A 246 -13.68 14.90 -3.42
C TYR A 246 -14.09 13.87 -4.47
N GLY A 247 -15.33 13.37 -4.44
CA GLY A 247 -15.86 12.44 -5.43
C GLY A 247 -15.91 13.01 -6.85
N PRO A 248 -16.51 12.30 -7.83
CA PRO A 248 -16.59 12.75 -9.22
C PRO A 248 -17.15 14.16 -9.41
N SER A 249 -18.08 14.56 -8.53
CA SER A 249 -18.70 15.90 -8.50
C SER A 249 -18.27 16.74 -7.29
N GLY A 250 -17.14 16.40 -6.67
CA GLY A 250 -16.65 16.98 -5.42
C GLY A 250 -16.56 18.51 -5.42
N ILE A 251 -16.95 19.14 -4.32
CA ILE A 251 -16.95 20.61 -4.16
C ILE A 251 -15.51 21.17 -4.11
N ASN A 252 -14.59 20.47 -3.46
CA ASN A 252 -13.21 20.93 -3.29
C ASN A 252 -12.36 20.58 -4.51
N VAL A 253 -12.22 19.28 -4.78
CA VAL A 253 -11.40 18.78 -5.89
C VAL A 253 -12.13 17.63 -6.57
N LYS A 254 -12.71 17.91 -7.74
CA LYS A 254 -13.51 16.94 -8.51
C LYS A 254 -12.66 15.75 -8.95
N GLY A 255 -13.18 14.55 -8.71
CA GLY A 255 -12.61 13.27 -9.15
C GLY A 255 -11.31 12.90 -8.45
N LEU A 256 -11.02 13.51 -7.31
CA LEU A 256 -9.85 13.18 -6.51
C LEU A 256 -10.04 11.86 -5.74
N LEU A 257 -11.28 11.58 -5.33
CA LEU A 257 -11.73 10.28 -4.89
C LEU A 257 -12.62 9.65 -5.98
N THR A 258 -12.53 8.34 -6.13
CA THR A 258 -13.39 7.52 -6.98
C THR A 258 -14.06 6.46 -6.13
N SER A 259 -15.29 6.11 -6.48
CA SER A 259 -15.99 5.03 -5.80
C SER A 259 -15.58 3.68 -6.39
N SER A 260 -15.43 2.67 -5.53
CA SER A 260 -14.94 1.32 -5.86
C SER A 260 -16.04 0.33 -6.32
N TYR A 261 -17.22 0.83 -6.72
CA TYR A 261 -18.33 0.00 -7.26
C TYR A 261 -18.12 -0.53 -8.68
#